data_AF-X1AUD4-F1
#
_entry.id   AF-X1AUD4-F1
#
_cell.length_a   1.000
_cell.length_b   1.000
_cell.length_c   1.000
_cell.angle_alpha   90.00
_cell.angle_beta   90.00
_cell.angle_gamma   90.00
#
_symmetry.space_group_name_H-M   'P 1'
#
loop_
_entity.id
_entity.type
_entity.pdbx_description
1 polymer ?
#
loop_
_entity_poly.entity_id
_entity_poly.type
_entity_poly.pdbx_seq_one_letter_code
_entity_poly.pdbx_strand_id
1 'polypeptide(L)'
;RETRKAFIVNENHILLEADYSQVELRILAHLSEDENLINSFERDVDFHRLTASQLFNVKMDEVTPTLRRSAKAINFGIIYGMTKFGLAKRLNILEDEAENYIEQYFDQYSFVKEFIDFFHYLRKHYLI
;
A
#
# COMPACT_ATOMS: atom_id res chain seq x y z
N ARG A 1 -14.25 1.04 16.59
CA ARG A 1 -14.65 -0.39 16.69
C ARG A 1 -16.01 -0.53 17.36
N GLU A 2 -16.27 0.19 18.45
CA GLU A 2 -17.55 0.13 19.19
C GLU A 2 -18.78 0.58 18.38
N THR A 3 -18.69 1.66 17.59
CA THR A 3 -19.84 2.19 16.83
C THR A 3 -20.42 1.21 15.80
N ARG A 4 -19.60 0.31 15.24
CA ARG A 4 -20.06 -0.69 14.27
C ARG A 4 -20.90 -1.80 14.92
N LYS A 5 -20.74 -2.04 16.23
CA LYS A 5 -21.50 -3.06 16.97
C LYS A 5 -22.97 -2.67 17.20
N ALA A 6 -23.32 -1.40 17.01
CA ALA A 6 -24.70 -0.92 17.15
C ALA A 6 -25.61 -1.35 15.99
N PHE A 7 -25.03 -1.75 14.85
CA PHE A 7 -25.77 -2.27 13.70
C PHE A 7 -26.01 -3.77 13.91
N ILE A 8 -27.18 -4.11 14.43
CA ILE A 8 -27.63 -5.49 14.66
C ILE A 8 -28.72 -5.88 13.67
N VAL A 9 -28.83 -7.17 13.39
CA VAL A 9 -29.88 -7.75 12.54
C VAL A 9 -30.88 -8.50 13.42
N ASN A 10 -32.12 -8.64 12.93
CA ASN A 10 -33.17 -9.36 13.63
C ASN A 10 -32.83 -10.85 13.78
N GLU A 11 -33.57 -11.53 14.67
CA GLU A 11 -33.51 -12.98 14.79
C GLU A 11 -33.71 -13.66 13.42
N ASN A 12 -32.98 -14.75 13.19
CA ASN A 12 -32.93 -15.52 11.94
C ASN A 12 -32.36 -14.76 10.71
N HIS A 13 -31.73 -13.60 10.89
CA HIS A 13 -31.00 -12.89 9.83
C HIS A 13 -29.49 -12.85 10.12
N ILE A 14 -28.70 -12.63 9.06
CA ILE A 14 -27.25 -12.40 9.15
C ILE A 14 -26.89 -11.09 8.48
N LEU A 15 -25.85 -10.43 9.00
CA LEU A 15 -25.20 -9.32 8.31
C LEU A 15 -24.08 -9.89 7.42
N LEU A 16 -24.16 -9.65 6.11
CA LEU A 16 -23.14 -10.04 5.15
C LEU A 16 -22.30 -8.83 4.76
N GLU A 17 -20.98 -8.93 4.87
CA GLU A 17 -20.03 -7.94 4.40
C GLU A 17 -19.20 -8.54 3.25
N ALA A 18 -19.09 -7.80 2.15
CA ALA A 18 -18.23 -8.14 1.03
C ALA A 18 -17.38 -6.91 0.70
N ASP A 19 -16.06 -7.03 0.88
CA ASP A 19 -15.09 -5.97 0.64
C ASP A 19 -14.08 -6.43 -0.43
N TYR A 20 -13.71 -5.54 -1.32
CA TYR A 20 -12.72 -5.86 -2.33
C TYR A 20 -11.32 -5.90 -1.72
N SER A 21 -10.68 -7.06 -1.81
CA SER A 21 -9.32 -7.26 -1.32
C SER A 21 -8.30 -6.43 -2.10
N GLN A 22 -7.85 -5.33 -1.47
CA GLN A 22 -6.77 -4.45 -1.96
C GLN A 22 -7.04 -3.86 -3.35
N VAL A 23 -8.29 -3.48 -3.63
CA VAL A 23 -8.73 -3.00 -4.96
C VAL A 23 -7.87 -1.87 -5.51
N GLU A 24 -7.47 -0.91 -4.68
CA GLU A 24 -6.66 0.24 -5.10
C GLU A 24 -5.30 -0.17 -5.63
N LEU A 25 -4.65 -1.14 -4.98
CA LEU A 25 -3.35 -1.64 -5.40
C LEU A 25 -3.46 -2.54 -6.64
N ARG A 26 -4.59 -3.24 -6.81
CA ARG A 26 -4.88 -4.00 -8.04
C ARG A 26 -5.13 -3.07 -9.24
N ILE A 27 -5.82 -1.95 -9.02
CA ILE A 27 -5.99 -0.90 -10.03
C ILE A 27 -4.62 -0.29 -10.36
N LEU A 28 -3.80 0.01 -9.36
CA LEU A 28 -2.45 0.52 -9.59
C LEU A 28 -1.60 -0.47 -10.40
N ALA A 29 -1.64 -1.77 -10.06
CA ALA A 29 -0.95 -2.82 -10.80
C ALA A 29 -1.39 -2.83 -12.27
N HIS A 30 -2.70 -2.71 -12.52
CA HIS A 30 -3.25 -2.68 -13.87
C HIS A 30 -2.84 -1.43 -14.66
N LEU A 31 -2.88 -0.25 -14.04
CA LEU A 31 -2.60 1.02 -14.71
C LEU A 31 -1.10 1.28 -14.92
N SER A 32 -0.26 0.83 -13.99
CA SER A 32 1.19 0.94 -14.09
C SER A 32 1.82 -0.15 -14.93
N GLU A 33 1.12 -1.27 -15.15
CA GLU A 33 1.63 -2.47 -15.82
C GLU A 33 2.92 -3.02 -15.15
N ASP A 34 3.12 -2.73 -13.86
CA ASP A 34 4.29 -3.19 -13.13
C ASP A 34 4.24 -4.70 -12.88
N GLU A 35 5.11 -5.45 -13.56
CA GLU A 35 5.13 -6.91 -13.50
C GLU A 35 5.34 -7.45 -12.09
N ASN A 36 6.16 -6.79 -11.27
CA ASN A 36 6.40 -7.24 -9.89
C ASN A 36 5.12 -7.09 -9.06
N LEU A 37 4.42 -5.98 -9.22
CA LEU A 37 3.16 -5.73 -8.53
C LEU A 37 2.06 -6.68 -9.03
N ILE A 38 1.93 -6.87 -10.35
CA ILE A 38 0.97 -7.81 -10.95
C ILE A 38 1.22 -9.23 -10.44
N ASN A 39 2.46 -9.73 -10.53
CA ASN A 39 2.84 -11.07 -10.08
C ASN A 39 2.54 -11.28 -8.59
N SER A 40 2.67 -10.24 -7.76
CA SER A 40 2.33 -10.32 -6.33
C SER A 40 0.83 -10.59 -6.09
N PHE A 41 -0.04 -10.05 -6.95
CA PHE A 41 -1.48 -10.28 -6.84
C PHE A 41 -1.96 -11.56 -7.51
N GLU A 42 -1.30 -12.00 -8.58
CA GLU A 42 -1.64 -13.27 -9.26
C GLU A 42 -1.27 -14.50 -8.42
N ARG A 43 -0.20 -14.40 -7.61
CA ARG A 43 0.26 -15.48 -6.73
C ARG A 43 -0.46 -15.52 -5.39
N ASP A 44 -1.47 -14.66 -5.19
CA ASP A 44 -2.23 -14.50 -3.94
C ASP A 44 -1.34 -14.37 -2.69
N VAL A 45 -0.17 -13.74 -2.85
CA VAL A 45 0.72 -13.49 -1.72
C VAL A 45 0.21 -12.30 -0.91
N ASP A 46 0.40 -12.32 0.41
CA ASP A 46 0.10 -11.16 1.25
C ASP A 46 1.04 -10.01 0.87
N PHE A 47 0.57 -9.14 -0.01
CA PHE A 47 1.35 -8.04 -0.58
C PHE A 47 2.00 -7.17 0.48
N HIS A 48 1.32 -6.88 1.59
CA HIS A 48 1.91 -6.08 2.66
C HIS A 48 3.02 -6.83 3.42
N ARG A 49 2.95 -8.16 3.51
CA ARG A 49 4.08 -8.95 4.02
C ARG A 49 5.23 -8.96 3.02
N LEU A 50 4.94 -9.09 1.73
CA LEU A 50 5.96 -9.03 0.68
C LEU A 50 6.72 -7.72 0.73
N THR A 51 6.01 -6.60 0.72
CA THR A 51 6.63 -5.28 0.86
C THR A 51 7.42 -5.18 2.17
N ALA A 52 6.88 -5.66 3.30
CA ALA A 52 7.62 -5.62 4.58
C ALA A 52 8.91 -6.44 4.53
N SER A 53 8.86 -7.64 3.96
CA SER A 53 10.02 -8.52 3.80
C SER A 53 11.13 -7.83 3.01
N GLN A 54 10.76 -7.14 1.93
CA GLN A 54 11.67 -6.39 1.08
C GLN A 54 12.26 -5.15 1.79
N LEU A 55 11.40 -4.28 2.33
CA LEU A 55 11.83 -3.01 2.93
C LEU A 55 12.63 -3.17 4.23
N PHE A 56 12.29 -4.17 5.04
CA PHE A 56 12.96 -4.42 6.31
C PHE A 56 14.03 -5.50 6.21
N ASN A 57 14.26 -6.05 5.01
CA ASN A 57 15.23 -7.11 4.73
C ASN A 57 15.11 -8.30 5.71
N VAL A 58 13.89 -8.81 5.87
CA VAL A 58 13.57 -9.99 6.68
C VAL A 58 12.84 -11.02 5.82
N LYS A 59 12.84 -12.29 6.22
CA LYS A 59 12.06 -13.29 5.47
C LYS A 59 10.55 -13.08 5.66
N MET A 60 9.75 -13.54 4.70
CA MET A 60 8.29 -13.40 4.71
C MET A 60 7.60 -13.97 5.96
N ASP A 61 8.12 -15.08 6.47
CA ASP A 61 7.67 -15.76 7.69
C ASP A 61 8.12 -15.04 8.98
N GLU A 62 9.20 -14.26 8.90
CA GLU A 62 9.71 -13.41 9.99
C GLU A 62 8.99 -12.05 10.06
N VAL A 63 8.16 -11.71 9.08
CA VAL A 63 7.37 -10.47 9.09
C VAL A 63 6.38 -10.47 10.25
N THR A 64 6.62 -9.58 11.22
CA THR A 64 5.73 -9.38 12.36
C THR A 64 4.47 -8.58 11.98
N PRO A 65 3.39 -8.63 12.77
CA PRO A 65 2.20 -7.79 12.56
C PRO A 65 2.49 -6.29 12.56
N THR A 66 3.53 -5.86 13.29
CA THR A 66 3.99 -4.46 13.32
C THR A 66 4.65 -4.10 12.00
N LEU A 67 5.60 -4.91 11.51
CA LEU A 67 6.26 -4.67 10.21
C LEU A 67 5.24 -4.65 9.06
N ARG A 68 4.30 -5.61 9.06
CA ARG A 68 3.20 -5.63 8.08
C ARG A 68 2.35 -4.36 8.12
N ARG A 69 2.10 -3.81 9.31
CA ARG A 69 1.33 -2.56 9.47
C ARG A 69 2.12 -1.35 8.97
N SER A 70 3.42 -1.29 9.25
CA SER A 70 4.30 -0.25 8.73
C SER A 70 4.37 -0.30 7.20
N ALA A 71 4.57 -1.48 6.60
CA ALA A 71 4.56 -1.65 5.15
C ALA A 71 3.22 -1.26 4.52
N LYS A 72 2.09 -1.59 5.17
CA LYS A 72 0.78 -1.08 4.75
C LYS A 72 0.73 0.45 4.75
N ALA A 73 1.23 1.11 5.80
CA ALA A 73 1.27 2.56 5.88
C ALA A 73 2.21 3.18 4.83
N ILE A 74 3.33 2.52 4.50
CA ILE A 74 4.26 2.90 3.43
C ILE A 74 3.57 2.80 2.07
N ASN A 75 3.02 1.63 1.71
CA ASN A 75 2.35 1.42 0.41
C ASN A 75 1.27 2.48 0.17
N PHE A 76 0.34 2.64 1.12
CA PHE A 76 -0.71 3.64 0.98
C PHE A 76 -0.18 5.08 1.09
N GLY A 77 0.89 5.33 1.84
CA GLY A 77 1.54 6.63 1.88
C GLY A 77 2.07 7.03 0.49
N ILE A 78 2.82 6.13 -0.14
CA ILE A 78 3.49 6.37 -1.42
C ILE A 78 2.48 6.56 -2.54
N ILE A 79 1.51 5.65 -2.70
CA ILE A 79 0.55 5.73 -3.82
C ILE A 79 -0.36 6.97 -3.74
N TYR A 80 -0.53 7.53 -2.55
CA TYR A 80 -1.28 8.77 -2.32
C TYR A 80 -0.39 10.02 -2.27
N GLY A 81 0.88 9.91 -2.67
CA GLY A 81 1.79 11.05 -2.80
C GLY A 81 2.22 11.66 -1.46
N MET A 82 2.29 10.86 -0.40
CA MET A 82 2.81 11.32 0.89
C MET A 82 4.30 11.70 0.75
N THR A 83 4.65 12.90 1.21
CA THR A 83 6.04 13.34 1.24
C THR A 83 6.84 12.55 2.28
N LYS A 84 8.18 12.52 2.15
CA LYS A 84 9.06 11.89 3.15
C LYS A 84 8.81 12.40 4.58
N PHE A 85 8.58 13.71 4.74
CA PHE A 85 8.16 14.31 6.01
C PHE A 85 6.84 13.73 6.55
N GLY A 86 5.82 13.61 5.69
CA GLY A 86 4.53 13.04 6.06
C GLY A 86 4.63 11.57 6.47
N LEU A 87 5.44 10.81 5.73
CA LEU A 87 5.66 9.39 5.97
C LEU A 87 6.46 9.16 7.26
N ALA A 88 7.52 9.94 7.49
CA ALA A 88 8.32 9.93 8.71
C ALA A 88 7.45 10.18 9.94
N LYS A 89 6.58 11.21 9.89
CA LYS A 89 5.65 11.51 10.98
C LYS A 89 4.64 10.38 11.21
N ARG A 90 4.14 9.75 10.14
CA ARG A 90 3.14 8.66 10.24
C ARG A 90 3.73 7.39 10.85
N LEU A 91 4.98 7.08 10.51
CA LEU A 91 5.69 5.89 10.99
C LEU A 91 6.47 6.13 12.29
N ASN A 92 6.58 7.40 12.72
CA ASN A 92 7.40 7.82 13.85
C ASN A 92 8.88 7.41 13.68
N ILE A 93 9.44 7.73 12.51
CA ILE A 93 10.83 7.45 12.11
C ILE A 93 11.52 8.75 11.64
N LEU A 94 12.81 8.68 11.31
CA LEU A 94 13.56 9.79 10.74
C LEU A 94 13.17 10.04 9.28
N GLU A 95 13.31 11.28 8.80
CA GLU A 95 13.02 11.62 7.40
C GLU A 95 13.90 10.85 6.40
N ASP A 96 15.18 10.68 6.71
CA ASP A 96 16.12 9.93 5.88
C ASP A 96 15.71 8.44 5.77
N GLU A 97 15.16 7.88 6.83
CA GLU A 97 14.65 6.50 6.83
C GLU A 97 13.38 6.39 5.98
N ALA A 98 12.49 7.39 6.07
CA ALA A 98 11.30 7.45 5.23
C ALA A 98 11.66 7.62 3.74
N GLU A 99 12.68 8.43 3.41
CA GLU A 99 13.20 8.60 2.05
C GLU A 99 13.73 7.28 1.50
N ASN A 100 14.56 6.58 2.27
CA ASN A 100 15.07 5.26 1.90
C ASN A 100 13.94 4.24 1.64
N TYR A 101 12.87 4.24 2.45
CA TYR A 101 11.72 3.37 2.18
C TYR A 101 10.96 3.72 0.90
N ILE A 102 10.88 5.01 0.55
CA ILE A 102 10.26 5.47 -0.69
C ILE A 102 11.10 5.02 -1.89
N GLU A 103 12.42 5.20 -1.81
CA GLU A 103 13.36 4.79 -2.86
C GLU A 103 13.30 3.28 -3.07
N GLN A 104 13.46 2.48 -2.03
CA GLN A 104 13.38 1.01 -2.13
C GLN A 104 12.05 0.52 -2.70
N TYR A 105 10.94 1.17 -2.33
CA TYR A 105 9.63 0.83 -2.89
C TYR A 105 9.61 1.04 -4.41
N PHE A 106 10.12 2.17 -4.89
CA PHE A 106 10.13 2.46 -6.32
C PHE A 106 11.20 1.69 -7.09
N ASP A 107 12.31 1.30 -6.46
CA ASP A 107 13.27 0.38 -7.06
C ASP A 107 12.64 -1.00 -7.29
N GLN A 108 11.77 -1.43 -6.38
CA GLN A 108 11.04 -2.68 -6.49
C GLN A 108 9.87 -2.62 -7.51
N TYR A 109 9.23 -1.46 -7.62
CA TYR A 109 8.06 -1.22 -8.49
C TYR A 109 8.31 -0.01 -9.40
N SER A 110 9.25 -0.16 -10.34
CA SER A 110 9.74 0.96 -11.16
C SER A 110 8.66 1.55 -12.08
N PHE A 111 7.77 0.73 -12.63
CA PHE A 111 6.70 1.23 -13.51
C PHE A 111 5.59 1.93 -12.72
N VAL A 112 5.42 1.60 -11.43
CA VAL A 112 4.58 2.40 -10.53
C VAL A 112 5.13 3.82 -10.40
N LYS A 113 6.45 3.99 -10.28
CA LYS A 113 7.07 5.32 -10.22
C LYS A 113 6.82 6.10 -11.51
N GLU A 114 7.06 5.48 -12.66
CA GLU A 114 6.84 6.09 -13.97
C GLU A 114 5.38 6.54 -14.14
N PHE A 115 4.43 5.69 -13.77
CA PHE A 115 3.01 6.01 -13.82
C PHE A 115 2.66 7.21 -12.91
N ILE A 116 3.16 7.25 -11.68
CA ILE A 116 2.90 8.36 -10.74
C ILE A 116 3.53 9.66 -11.24
N ASP A 117 4.76 9.61 -11.74
CA ASP A 117 5.45 10.79 -12.29
C ASP A 117 4.72 11.33 -13.52
N PHE A 118 4.25 10.44 -14.40
CA PHE A 118 3.41 10.81 -15.54
C PHE A 118 2.08 11.44 -15.10
N PHE A 119 1.40 10.85 -14.10
CA PHE A 119 0.17 11.41 -13.56
C PHE A 119 0.40 12.80 -12.95
N HIS A 120 1.48 13.00 -12.20
CA HIS A 120 1.86 14.30 -11.66
C HIS A 120 2.15 15.33 -12.74
N TYR A 121 2.82 14.93 -13.84
CA TYR A 121 3.04 15.77 -14.99
C TYR A 121 1.72 16.22 -15.62
N LEU A 122 0.80 15.28 -15.89
CA LEU A 122 -0.52 15.61 -16.45
C LEU A 122 -1.30 16.58 -15.56
N ARG A 123 -1.36 16.32 -14.26
CA ARG A 123 -2.05 17.19 -13.29
C ARG A 123 -1.49 18.62 -13.32
N LYS A 124 -0.16 18.77 -13.41
CA LYS A 124 0.50 20.08 -13.41
C LYS A 124 0.27 20.86 -14.70
N HIS A 125 0.17 20.18 -15.85
CA HIS A 125 0.22 20.81 -17.16
C HIS A 125 -1.12 20.84 -17.92
N TYR A 126 -2.08 19.98 -17.56
CA TYR A 126 -3.30 19.77 -18.35
C TYR A 126 -4.61 19.87 -17.55
N LEU A 127 -4.55 20.22 -16.25
CA LEU A 127 -5.72 20.43 -15.39
C LEU A 127 -6.77 19.31 -15.51
N ILE A 128 -6.44 18.16 -14.90
CA ILE A 128 -7.42 17.36 -14.17
C ILE A 128 -7.27 17.71 -12.70
#